data_AF-A0A957I8D3-F1
#
_entry.id   AF-A0A957I8D3-F1
#
_cell.length_a   1.000
_cell.length_b   1.000
_cell.length_c   1.000
_cell.angle_alpha   90.00
_cell.angle_beta   90.00
_cell.angle_gamma   90.00
#
_symmetry.space_group_name_H-M   'P 1'
#
loop_
_entity.id
_entity.type
_entity.pdbx_description
1 polymer ?
#
loop_
_entity_poly.entity_id
_entity_poly.type
_entity_poly.pdbx_seq_one_letter_code
_entity_poly.pdbx_strand_id
1 'polypeptide(L)'
;KNICMAGGVALNSVMNGRILLETPFTEFFAQPASADNGTALGAALYVSNGLLGLPRPTKEYIYLGPEYSEEEMESALQQAGLCYSQMPDISAHVARQIADGKIVGWFQGRMECGPRALGNRSIVADPRSPETKPRLNDKIKHREPFRPFAPSALVERSGEYFASSYPSTVMLLVYDVLEHRRDEVPAITHVDGTARVQTVSREENPTYWQLIKHFEALTGVPMVVNTSFNDNNEPIVCSPQDAIHCFVNTDLDALALGPFWVEKEAIAHEAK
;
A
#
# COMPACT_ATOMS: atom_id res chain seq x y z
N LYS A 1 -24.28 12.85 11.72
CA LYS A 1 -22.93 12.72 12.34
C LYS A 1 -22.09 11.70 11.59
N ASN A 2 -22.52 10.44 11.49
CA ASN A 2 -21.73 9.39 10.84
C ASN A 2 -22.39 8.97 9.51
N ILE A 3 -21.57 8.67 8.49
CA ILE A 3 -22.01 8.03 7.25
C ILE A 3 -21.28 6.70 7.06
N CYS A 4 -22.04 5.67 6.70
CA CYS A 4 -21.51 4.37 6.30
C CYS A 4 -21.89 4.13 4.84
N MET A 5 -20.93 3.72 4.02
CA MET A 5 -21.12 3.47 2.59
C MET A 5 -20.65 2.06 2.21
N ALA A 6 -21.34 1.48 1.23
CA ALA A 6 -21.02 0.20 0.61
C ALA A 6 -21.52 0.20 -0.84
N GLY A 7 -21.27 -0.89 -1.57
CA GLY A 7 -21.49 -1.02 -3.00
C GLY A 7 -20.29 -0.51 -3.81
N GLY A 8 -20.17 -0.93 -5.07
CA GLY A 8 -19.02 -0.59 -5.92
C GLY A 8 -18.77 0.92 -6.06
N VAL A 9 -19.82 1.74 -5.97
CA VAL A 9 -19.72 3.22 -5.99
C VAL A 9 -18.93 3.76 -4.79
N ALA A 10 -18.96 3.09 -3.64
CA ALA A 10 -18.20 3.48 -2.45
C ALA A 10 -16.67 3.31 -2.62
N LEU A 11 -16.20 2.69 -3.70
CA LEU A 11 -14.78 2.67 -4.08
C LEU A 11 -14.32 3.97 -4.78
N ASN A 12 -15.24 4.90 -5.06
CA ASN A 12 -14.93 6.21 -5.64
C ASN A 12 -14.36 7.14 -4.56
N SER A 13 -13.03 7.19 -4.47
CA SER A 13 -12.33 7.97 -3.45
C SER A 13 -12.51 9.49 -3.58
N VAL A 14 -12.75 9.99 -4.79
CA VAL A 14 -13.04 11.42 -5.04
C VAL A 14 -14.39 11.77 -4.43
N MET A 15 -15.43 10.98 -4.74
CA MET A 15 -16.77 11.16 -4.18
C MET A 15 -16.74 11.10 -2.65
N ASN A 16 -16.06 10.09 -2.09
CA ASN A 16 -15.96 9.91 -0.63
C ASN A 16 -15.27 11.10 0.06
N GLY A 17 -14.17 11.60 -0.52
CA GLY A 17 -13.47 12.79 -0.01
C GLY A 17 -14.37 14.01 0.01
N ARG A 18 -15.11 14.26 -1.07
CA ARG A 18 -16.08 15.36 -1.15
C ARG A 18 -17.22 15.21 -0.16
N ILE A 19 -17.76 14.00 0.03
CA ILE A 19 -18.79 13.75 1.05
C ILE A 19 -18.27 14.12 2.44
N LEU A 20 -17.05 13.70 2.79
CA LEU A 20 -16.47 14.00 4.09
C LEU A 20 -16.21 15.51 4.29
N LEU A 21 -15.74 16.21 3.25
CA LEU A 21 -15.27 17.60 3.37
C LEU A 21 -16.37 18.65 3.11
N GLU A 22 -17.35 18.34 2.26
CA GLU A 22 -18.34 19.32 1.76
C GLU A 22 -19.74 19.12 2.37
N THR A 23 -19.91 18.19 3.32
CA THR A 23 -21.22 17.90 3.93
C THR A 23 -21.16 17.93 5.46
N PRO A 24 -22.30 17.88 6.18
CA PRO A 24 -22.33 17.87 7.64
C PRO A 24 -21.88 16.55 8.32
N PHE A 25 -21.43 15.55 7.56
CA PHE A 25 -20.89 14.32 8.14
C PHE A 25 -19.50 14.56 8.73
N THR A 26 -19.27 14.03 9.93
CA THR A 26 -17.99 14.17 10.64
C THR A 26 -17.23 12.85 10.71
N GLU A 27 -17.91 11.73 10.45
CA GLU A 27 -17.31 10.40 10.42
C GLU A 27 -17.72 9.68 9.14
N PHE A 28 -16.74 9.10 8.47
CA PHE A 28 -16.91 8.33 7.25
C PHE A 28 -16.41 6.90 7.45
N PHE A 29 -17.23 5.92 7.03
CA PHE A 29 -16.81 4.53 6.98
C PHE A 29 -17.20 3.90 5.65
N ALA A 30 -16.23 3.28 4.99
CA ALA A 30 -16.44 2.35 3.91
C ALA A 30 -15.49 1.18 4.09
N GLN A 31 -15.99 -0.04 3.95
CA GLN A 31 -15.21 -1.25 4.10
C GLN A 31 -14.26 -1.40 2.88
N PRO A 32 -13.01 -1.84 3.03
CA PRO A 32 -12.04 -1.88 1.92
C PRO A 32 -12.50 -2.73 0.72
N ALA A 33 -13.27 -3.79 0.94
CA ALA A 33 -13.92 -4.58 -0.12
C ALA A 33 -15.38 -4.14 -0.38
N SER A 34 -15.66 -2.82 -0.41
CA SER A 34 -17.03 -2.28 -0.46
C SER A 34 -17.87 -2.74 -1.65
N ALA A 35 -17.26 -3.26 -2.72
CA ALA A 35 -17.99 -3.79 -3.87
C ALA A 35 -18.56 -5.20 -3.57
N ASP A 36 -18.96 -5.92 -4.61
CA ASP A 36 -19.57 -7.24 -4.48
C ASP A 36 -18.66 -8.25 -3.77
N ASN A 37 -17.33 -8.03 -3.80
CA ASN A 37 -16.35 -8.81 -3.07
C ASN A 37 -16.48 -8.72 -1.54
N GLY A 38 -17.19 -7.75 -0.99
CA GLY A 38 -17.51 -7.63 0.44
C GLY A 38 -18.82 -8.31 0.86
N THR A 39 -19.64 -8.78 -0.09
CA THR A 39 -20.98 -9.33 0.22
C THR A 39 -20.93 -10.60 1.08
N ALA A 40 -19.93 -11.46 0.88
CA ALA A 40 -19.72 -12.64 1.70
C ALA A 40 -19.47 -12.29 3.17
N LEU A 41 -18.65 -11.27 3.43
CA LEU A 41 -18.41 -10.74 4.78
C LEU A 41 -19.69 -10.12 5.35
N GLY A 42 -20.42 -9.35 4.56
CA GLY A 42 -21.70 -8.76 4.95
C GLY A 42 -22.74 -9.81 5.36
N ALA A 43 -22.87 -10.89 4.57
CA ALA A 43 -23.79 -11.99 4.86
C ALA A 43 -23.42 -12.72 6.17
N ALA A 44 -22.13 -13.01 6.37
CA ALA A 44 -21.62 -13.61 7.60
C ALA A 44 -21.90 -12.73 8.83
N LEU A 45 -21.65 -11.42 8.72
CA LEU A 45 -21.91 -10.45 9.80
C LEU A 45 -23.41 -10.28 10.08
N TYR A 46 -24.26 -10.35 9.06
CA TYR A 46 -25.72 -10.31 9.23
C TYR A 46 -26.21 -11.50 10.05
N VAL A 47 -25.75 -12.73 9.76
CA VAL A 47 -26.10 -13.91 10.54
C VAL A 47 -25.52 -13.81 11.95
N SER A 48 -24.20 -13.54 12.06
CA SER A 48 -23.48 -13.55 13.33
C SER A 48 -23.97 -12.47 14.31
N ASN A 49 -24.03 -11.20 13.89
CA ASN A 49 -24.47 -10.13 14.78
C ASN A 49 -25.97 -9.88 14.71
N GLY A 50 -26.53 -9.86 13.50
CA GLY A 50 -27.93 -9.48 13.28
C GLY A 50 -28.94 -10.53 13.76
N LEU A 51 -28.63 -11.83 13.62
CA LEU A 51 -29.52 -12.92 14.03
C LEU A 51 -29.08 -13.59 15.33
N LEU A 52 -27.78 -13.86 15.51
CA LEU A 52 -27.27 -14.58 16.67
C LEU A 52 -26.83 -13.67 17.83
N GLY A 53 -26.78 -12.35 17.61
CA GLY A 53 -26.42 -11.39 18.66
C GLY A 53 -24.95 -11.44 19.09
N LEU A 54 -24.06 -12.05 18.31
CA LEU A 54 -22.63 -12.10 18.61
C LEU A 54 -21.98 -10.71 18.46
N PRO A 55 -20.91 -10.39 19.21
CA PRO A 55 -20.22 -9.11 19.09
C PRO A 55 -19.72 -8.83 17.66
N ARG A 56 -19.80 -7.57 17.22
CA ARG A 56 -19.23 -7.15 15.93
C ARG A 56 -17.71 -6.99 16.04
N PRO A 57 -16.94 -7.45 15.04
CA PRO A 57 -15.54 -7.06 14.93
C PRO A 57 -15.46 -5.56 14.65
N THR A 58 -14.65 -4.86 15.45
CA THR A 58 -14.43 -3.39 15.34
C THR A 58 -13.00 -3.04 14.94
N LYS A 59 -12.11 -4.03 14.93
CA LYS A 59 -10.70 -3.95 14.52
C LYS A 59 -10.40 -5.06 13.52
N GLU A 60 -9.20 -5.02 12.92
CA GLU A 60 -8.65 -6.12 12.10
C GLU A 60 -9.48 -6.49 10.86
N TYR A 61 -10.23 -5.53 10.31
CA TYR A 61 -11.08 -5.77 9.12
C TYR A 61 -10.36 -5.50 7.79
N ILE A 62 -9.09 -5.09 7.82
CA ILE A 62 -8.29 -4.77 6.63
C ILE A 62 -7.51 -6.01 6.18
N TYR A 63 -6.71 -6.60 7.09
CA TYR A 63 -5.77 -7.69 6.78
C TYR A 63 -6.40 -9.06 7.04
N LEU A 64 -7.38 -9.42 6.22
CA LEU A 64 -8.15 -10.67 6.36
C LEU A 64 -7.57 -11.84 5.54
N GLY A 65 -6.63 -11.57 4.64
CA GLY A 65 -6.03 -12.58 3.76
C GLY A 65 -4.97 -13.45 4.45
N PRO A 66 -4.30 -14.32 3.68
CA PRO A 66 -3.27 -15.21 4.19
C PRO A 66 -2.00 -14.46 4.61
N GLU A 67 -1.28 -15.05 5.54
CA GLU A 67 0.09 -14.73 5.93
C GLU A 67 0.93 -15.99 5.75
N TYR A 68 2.22 -15.80 5.51
CA TYR A 68 3.17 -16.86 5.23
C TYR A 68 4.31 -16.78 6.23
N SER A 69 4.78 -17.93 6.70
CA SER A 69 5.92 -18.01 7.61
C SER A 69 7.23 -17.66 6.90
N GLU A 70 8.26 -17.34 7.69
CA GLU A 70 9.62 -17.16 7.16
C GLU A 70 10.09 -18.40 6.40
N GLU A 71 9.76 -19.60 6.89
CA GLU A 71 10.12 -20.88 6.28
C GLU A 71 9.43 -21.07 4.91
N GLU A 72 8.16 -20.70 4.79
CA GLU A 72 7.41 -20.76 3.51
C GLU A 72 8.00 -19.78 2.49
N MET A 73 8.36 -18.58 2.92
CA MET A 73 8.97 -17.56 2.07
C MET A 73 10.38 -17.94 1.62
N GLU A 74 11.21 -18.44 2.54
CA GLU A 74 12.57 -18.90 2.24
C GLU A 74 12.54 -20.09 1.28
N SER A 75 11.66 -21.07 1.52
CA SER A 75 11.46 -22.22 0.64
C SER A 75 11.06 -21.79 -0.77
N ALA A 76 10.19 -20.79 -0.91
CA ALA A 76 9.82 -20.25 -2.22
C ALA A 76 11.02 -19.60 -2.94
N LEU A 77 11.87 -18.85 -2.24
CA LEU A 77 13.09 -18.26 -2.81
C LEU A 77 14.10 -19.32 -3.25
N GLN A 78 14.31 -20.35 -2.42
CA GLN A 78 15.20 -21.47 -2.72
C GLN A 78 14.72 -22.25 -3.96
N GLN A 79 13.41 -22.54 -4.05
CA GLN A 79 12.83 -23.22 -5.20
C GLN A 79 12.94 -22.39 -6.50
N ALA A 80 12.89 -21.06 -6.38
CA ALA A 80 13.07 -20.15 -7.51
C ALA A 80 14.55 -19.96 -7.90
N GLY A 81 15.50 -20.51 -7.14
CA GLY A 81 16.94 -20.33 -7.38
C GLY A 81 17.40 -18.89 -7.20
N LEU A 82 16.70 -18.09 -6.39
CA LEU A 82 17.08 -16.69 -6.19
C LEU A 82 18.13 -16.57 -5.09
N CYS A 83 19.15 -15.74 -5.33
CA CYS A 83 20.08 -15.32 -4.27
C CYS A 83 19.39 -14.27 -3.37
N TYR A 84 19.42 -14.50 -2.05
CA TYR A 84 18.81 -13.60 -1.07
C TYR A 84 19.70 -13.41 0.16
N SER A 85 19.38 -12.41 0.96
CA SER A 85 20.01 -12.16 2.26
C SER A 85 18.94 -11.85 3.30
N GLN A 86 19.06 -12.41 4.49
CA GLN A 86 18.16 -12.08 5.60
C GLN A 86 18.59 -10.77 6.26
N MET A 87 17.67 -9.82 6.37
CA MET A 87 17.91 -8.52 6.99
C MET A 87 17.44 -8.52 8.45
N PRO A 88 18.27 -8.10 9.42
CA PRO A 88 17.83 -7.96 10.82
C PRO A 88 16.70 -6.93 10.98
N ASP A 89 16.70 -5.91 10.13
CA ASP A 89 15.67 -4.88 10.06
C ASP A 89 15.38 -4.59 8.58
N ILE A 90 14.42 -5.32 8.02
CA ILE A 90 14.00 -5.18 6.63
C ILE A 90 13.39 -3.79 6.38
N SER A 91 12.67 -3.23 7.36
CA SER A 91 12.06 -1.90 7.26
C SER A 91 13.10 -0.80 7.09
N ALA A 92 14.15 -0.81 7.93
CA ALA A 92 15.26 0.15 7.81
C ALA A 92 16.08 -0.08 6.54
N HIS A 93 16.26 -1.33 6.11
CA HIS A 93 16.96 -1.63 4.87
C HIS A 93 16.19 -1.08 3.66
N VAL A 94 14.91 -1.43 3.50
CA VAL A 94 14.09 -0.97 2.37
C VAL A 94 13.96 0.55 2.38
N ALA A 95 13.81 1.19 3.54
CA ALA A 95 13.76 2.65 3.65
C ALA A 95 15.00 3.33 3.04
N ARG A 96 16.21 2.79 3.27
CA ARG A 96 17.43 3.29 2.62
C ARG A 96 17.40 3.05 1.11
N GLN A 97 17.03 1.85 0.67
CA GLN A 97 17.02 1.49 -0.74
C GLN A 97 16.04 2.35 -1.55
N ILE A 98 14.84 2.61 -1.02
CA ILE A 98 13.89 3.52 -1.68
C ILE A 98 14.37 4.97 -1.63
N ALA A 99 15.04 5.42 -0.56
CA ALA A 99 15.62 6.76 -0.49
C ALA A 99 16.77 6.97 -1.50
N ASP A 100 17.46 5.89 -1.87
CA ASP A 100 18.45 5.84 -2.95
C ASP A 100 17.80 5.67 -4.34
N GLY A 101 16.47 5.68 -4.41
CA GLY A 101 15.70 5.66 -5.65
C GLY A 101 15.38 4.27 -6.20
N LYS A 102 15.56 3.18 -5.44
CA LYS A 102 15.06 1.85 -5.84
C LYS A 102 13.53 1.78 -5.73
N ILE A 103 12.92 1.00 -6.61
CA ILE A 103 11.51 0.59 -6.57
C ILE A 103 11.45 -0.85 -6.07
N VAL A 104 10.78 -1.05 -4.94
CA VAL A 104 10.85 -2.31 -4.18
C VAL A 104 9.48 -2.97 -4.11
N GLY A 105 9.42 -4.25 -4.48
CA GLY A 105 8.30 -5.12 -4.12
C GLY A 105 8.31 -5.40 -2.63
N TRP A 106 7.22 -5.11 -1.93
CA TRP A 106 7.08 -5.23 -0.48
C TRP A 106 5.98 -6.23 -0.14
N PHE A 107 6.39 -7.36 0.42
CA PHE A 107 5.52 -8.47 0.81
C PHE A 107 5.71 -8.79 2.29
N GLN A 108 4.72 -8.43 3.11
CA GLN A 108 4.77 -8.59 4.57
C GLN A 108 3.42 -9.02 5.13
N GLY A 109 3.44 -9.81 6.20
CA GLY A 109 2.27 -10.14 7.01
C GLY A 109 1.03 -10.62 6.24
N ARG A 110 -0.14 -10.44 6.87
CA ARG A 110 -1.45 -10.81 6.32
C ARG A 110 -1.85 -9.92 5.15
N MET A 111 -2.26 -10.51 4.03
CA MET A 111 -2.73 -9.78 2.86
C MET A 111 -3.95 -8.90 3.19
N GLU A 112 -3.95 -7.68 2.65
CA GLU A 112 -5.08 -6.75 2.71
C GLU A 112 -6.26 -7.21 1.84
N CYS A 113 -7.49 -6.96 2.28
CA CYS A 113 -8.69 -7.21 1.49
C CYS A 113 -9.08 -6.01 0.62
N GLY A 114 -9.82 -6.27 -0.45
CA GLY A 114 -10.26 -5.24 -1.39
C GLY A 114 -9.25 -4.97 -2.52
N PRO A 115 -9.49 -3.93 -3.33
CA PRO A 115 -8.75 -3.69 -4.57
C PRO A 115 -7.52 -2.79 -4.39
N ARG A 116 -7.14 -2.46 -3.16
CA ARG A 116 -6.03 -1.54 -2.84
C ARG A 116 -4.97 -2.31 -2.09
N ALA A 117 -3.71 -2.12 -2.47
CA ALA A 117 -2.61 -2.47 -1.59
C ALA A 117 -2.48 -1.40 -0.50
N LEU A 118 -2.34 -1.85 0.73
CA LEU A 118 -2.40 -1.08 1.96
C LEU A 118 -1.18 -1.36 2.85
N GLY A 119 -0.05 -1.72 2.24
CA GLY A 119 1.22 -1.88 2.94
C GLY A 119 1.65 -3.31 3.21
N ASN A 120 0.93 -4.34 2.74
CA ASN A 120 1.32 -5.74 2.93
C ASN A 120 1.59 -6.47 1.61
N ARG A 121 0.98 -6.05 0.50
CA ARG A 121 1.28 -6.50 -0.88
C ARG A 121 1.47 -5.30 -1.81
N SER A 122 2.52 -4.54 -1.56
CA SER A 122 2.72 -3.19 -2.13
C SER A 122 4.00 -3.11 -2.95
N ILE A 123 4.04 -2.20 -3.91
CA ILE A 123 5.30 -1.69 -4.48
C ILE A 123 5.51 -0.33 -3.85
N VAL A 124 6.69 -0.14 -3.26
CA VAL A 124 7.08 1.09 -2.57
C VAL A 124 8.25 1.78 -3.28
N ALA A 125 8.21 3.12 -3.27
CA ALA A 125 9.22 3.96 -3.92
C ALA A 125 9.30 5.36 -3.29
N ASP A 126 10.31 6.13 -3.68
CA ASP A 126 10.55 7.50 -3.21
C ASP A 126 9.50 8.50 -3.73
N PRO A 127 8.76 9.21 -2.86
CA PRO A 127 7.80 10.22 -3.29
C PRO A 127 8.42 11.52 -3.80
N ARG A 128 9.69 11.79 -3.49
CA ARG A 128 10.38 13.07 -3.70
C ARG A 128 10.87 13.27 -5.12
N SER A 129 11.21 12.17 -5.81
CA SER A 129 11.77 12.26 -7.16
C SER A 129 10.67 12.38 -8.22
N PRO A 130 10.74 13.36 -9.14
CA PRO A 130 9.79 13.45 -10.26
C PRO A 130 9.91 12.25 -11.20
N GLU A 131 11.07 11.58 -11.24
CA GLU A 131 11.33 10.40 -12.08
C GLU A 131 10.70 9.11 -11.55
N THR A 132 10.25 9.08 -10.28
CA THR A 132 9.62 7.88 -9.70
C THR A 132 8.35 7.50 -10.46
N LYS A 133 7.51 8.48 -10.82
CA LYS A 133 6.25 8.25 -11.56
C LYS A 133 6.51 7.64 -12.95
N PRO A 134 7.32 8.26 -13.83
CA PRO A 134 7.70 7.67 -15.12
C PRO A 134 8.26 6.26 -14.96
N ARG A 135 9.22 6.05 -14.04
CA ARG A 135 9.82 4.73 -13.83
C ARG A 135 8.80 3.67 -13.43
N LEU A 136 7.89 3.97 -12.49
CA LEU A 136 6.83 3.03 -12.10
C LEU A 136 5.87 2.73 -13.26
N ASN A 137 5.47 3.75 -14.03
CA ASN A 137 4.54 3.57 -15.15
C ASN A 137 5.16 2.80 -16.31
N ASP A 138 6.39 3.16 -16.71
CA ASP A 138 7.02 2.62 -17.93
C ASP A 138 7.60 1.23 -17.70
N LYS A 139 8.24 1.01 -16.54
CA LYS A 139 9.00 -0.20 -16.28
C LYS A 139 8.19 -1.32 -15.62
N ILE A 140 7.15 -0.97 -14.85
CA ILE A 140 6.45 -1.95 -14.02
C ILE A 140 4.98 -2.05 -14.34
N LYS A 141 4.29 -0.92 -14.52
CA LYS A 141 2.83 -0.93 -14.67
C LYS A 141 2.34 -0.89 -16.11
N HIS A 142 3.20 -0.51 -17.05
CA HIS A 142 2.90 -0.31 -18.46
C HIS A 142 1.55 0.40 -18.69
N ARG A 143 1.33 1.47 -17.91
CA ARG A 143 0.06 2.21 -17.85
C ARG A 143 0.24 3.67 -18.22
N GLU A 144 -0.88 4.35 -18.46
CA GLU A 144 -0.90 5.71 -18.94
C GLU A 144 -0.25 6.69 -17.95
N PRO A 145 0.54 7.68 -18.42
CA PRO A 145 1.38 8.52 -17.57
C PRO A 145 0.60 9.41 -16.59
N PHE A 146 -0.68 9.68 -16.89
CA PHE A 146 -1.55 10.48 -16.04
C PHE A 146 -2.09 9.70 -14.83
N ARG A 147 -1.97 8.37 -14.77
CA ARG A 147 -2.49 7.61 -13.62
C ARG A 147 -1.66 7.91 -12.38
N PRO A 148 -2.28 8.44 -11.32
CA PRO A 148 -1.55 8.80 -10.13
C PRO A 148 -1.14 7.58 -9.30
N PHE A 149 -0.16 7.78 -8.44
CA PHE A 149 0.18 6.87 -7.35
C PHE A 149 -0.28 7.45 -6.02
N ALA A 150 -0.50 6.57 -5.05
CA ALA A 150 -1.02 6.94 -3.74
C ALA A 150 0.13 7.10 -2.75
N PRO A 151 0.09 8.09 -1.84
CA PRO A 151 0.99 8.12 -0.70
C PRO A 151 0.48 7.21 0.42
N SER A 152 1.40 6.52 1.08
CA SER A 152 1.23 5.98 2.43
C SER A 152 1.99 6.85 3.41
N ALA A 153 1.27 7.57 4.27
CA ALA A 153 1.82 8.58 5.19
C ALA A 153 1.58 8.21 6.65
N LEU A 154 2.49 8.61 7.54
CA LEU A 154 2.29 8.49 8.98
C LEU A 154 1.05 9.29 9.39
N VAL A 155 0.11 8.66 10.11
CA VAL A 155 -1.14 9.31 10.50
C VAL A 155 -0.89 10.58 11.32
N GLU A 156 0.09 10.55 12.21
CA GLU A 156 0.47 11.64 13.11
C GLU A 156 1.15 12.84 12.39
N ARG A 157 1.57 12.67 11.13
CA ARG A 157 2.22 13.72 10.32
C ARG A 157 1.38 14.14 9.10
N SER A 158 0.26 13.45 8.84
CA SER A 158 -0.54 13.64 7.63
C SER A 158 -1.01 15.09 7.42
N GLY A 159 -1.40 15.78 8.49
CA GLY A 159 -1.85 17.18 8.44
C GLY A 159 -0.77 18.20 8.05
N GLU A 160 0.50 17.81 7.96
CA GLU A 160 1.59 18.68 7.50
C GLU A 160 1.72 18.73 5.97
N TYR A 161 1.07 17.79 5.28
CA TYR A 161 1.15 17.63 3.83
C TYR A 161 -0.22 17.71 3.15
N PHE A 162 -1.29 17.36 3.84
CA PHE A 162 -2.64 17.32 3.27
C PHE A 162 -3.56 18.32 3.97
N ALA A 163 -4.51 18.87 3.22
CA ALA A 163 -5.49 19.83 3.73
C ALA A 163 -6.46 19.24 4.79
N SER A 164 -6.49 17.92 4.92
CA SER A 164 -7.25 17.21 5.96
C SER A 164 -6.33 16.25 6.69
N SER A 165 -6.45 16.22 8.03
CA SER A 165 -5.82 15.23 8.90
C SER A 165 -6.76 14.08 9.28
N TYR A 166 -7.96 14.02 8.68
CA TYR A 166 -8.87 12.91 8.91
C TYR A 166 -8.22 11.58 8.46
N PRO A 167 -8.20 10.53 9.30
CA PRO A 167 -7.58 9.26 8.93
C PRO A 167 -8.20 8.63 7.67
N SER A 168 -7.36 8.20 6.74
CA SER A 168 -7.75 7.48 5.52
C SER A 168 -7.01 6.14 5.48
N THR A 169 -7.46 5.16 6.25
CA THR A 169 -6.71 3.90 6.47
C THR A 169 -6.74 2.94 5.28
N VAL A 170 -7.71 3.10 4.37
CA VAL A 170 -7.99 2.16 3.26
C VAL A 170 -7.90 2.79 1.85
N MET A 171 -7.21 3.92 1.71
CA MET A 171 -7.09 4.65 0.43
C MET A 171 -8.43 4.96 -0.26
N LEU A 172 -9.46 5.30 0.53
CA LEU A 172 -10.79 5.64 0.01
C LEU A 172 -11.12 7.14 0.12
N LEU A 173 -10.15 7.97 0.51
CA LEU A 173 -10.31 9.43 0.59
C LEU A 173 -9.22 10.13 -0.23
N VAL A 174 -9.59 11.22 -0.88
CA VAL A 174 -8.69 12.10 -1.63
C VAL A 174 -8.64 13.43 -0.91
N TYR A 175 -7.43 13.94 -0.71
CA TYR A 175 -7.17 15.24 -0.08
C TYR A 175 -6.33 16.11 -0.99
N ASP A 176 -6.46 17.43 -0.85
CA ASP A 176 -5.52 18.36 -1.44
C ASP A 176 -4.16 18.23 -0.77
N VAL A 177 -3.10 18.15 -1.58
CA VAL A 177 -1.72 18.35 -1.11
C VAL A 177 -1.53 19.85 -0.92
N LEU A 178 -1.05 20.25 0.26
CA LEU A 178 -0.77 21.64 0.59
C LEU A 178 0.17 22.23 -0.46
N GLU A 179 -0.18 23.41 -0.99
CA GLU A 179 0.49 24.00 -2.15
C GLU A 179 2.02 24.09 -1.98
N HIS A 180 2.48 24.53 -0.81
CA HIS A 180 3.91 24.65 -0.48
C HIS A 180 4.65 23.32 -0.29
N ARG A 181 3.96 22.18 -0.31
CA ARG A 181 4.53 20.83 -0.16
C ARG A 181 4.54 20.05 -1.48
N ARG A 182 3.85 20.50 -2.53
CA ARG A 182 3.68 19.75 -3.78
C ARG A 182 5.00 19.41 -4.45
N ASP A 183 5.94 20.35 -4.44
CA ASP A 183 7.27 20.18 -5.05
C ASP A 183 8.18 19.24 -4.24
N GLU A 184 7.89 19.01 -2.96
CA GLU A 184 8.62 18.08 -2.09
C GLU A 184 8.23 16.63 -2.37
N VAL A 185 6.99 16.39 -2.82
CA VAL A 185 6.43 15.04 -3.06
C VAL A 185 5.74 14.94 -4.44
N PRO A 186 6.46 15.21 -5.54
CA PRO A 186 5.87 15.26 -6.87
C PRO A 186 5.34 13.89 -7.34
N ALA A 187 5.87 12.76 -6.84
CA ALA A 187 5.47 11.42 -7.30
C ALA A 187 4.11 10.95 -6.77
N ILE A 188 3.55 11.61 -5.76
CA ILE A 188 2.22 11.31 -5.22
C ILE A 188 1.18 12.41 -5.51
N THR A 189 1.64 13.58 -5.94
CA THR A 189 0.77 14.74 -6.20
C THR A 189 0.15 14.64 -7.60
N HIS A 190 -1.17 14.59 -7.69
CA HIS A 190 -1.89 14.56 -8.96
C HIS A 190 -1.75 15.90 -9.72
N VAL A 191 -2.13 15.91 -11.01
CA VAL A 191 -2.10 17.14 -11.84
C VAL A 191 -2.98 18.27 -11.30
N ASP A 192 -4.03 17.93 -10.54
CA ASP A 192 -4.93 18.88 -9.88
C ASP A 192 -4.48 19.25 -8.45
N GLY A 193 -3.30 18.79 -8.01
CA GLY A 193 -2.77 19.04 -6.67
C GLY A 193 -3.34 18.15 -5.57
N THR A 194 -4.13 17.12 -5.91
CA THR A 194 -4.69 16.17 -4.95
C THR A 194 -3.83 14.93 -4.77
N ALA A 195 -4.10 14.13 -3.74
CA ALA A 195 -3.57 12.79 -3.58
C ALA A 195 -4.59 11.86 -2.91
N ARG A 196 -4.61 10.58 -3.32
CA ARG A 196 -5.43 9.55 -2.65
C ARG A 196 -4.65 8.91 -1.52
N VAL A 197 -4.88 9.37 -0.29
CA VAL A 197 -4.00 9.11 0.85
C VAL A 197 -4.32 7.78 1.55
N GLN A 198 -3.29 7.03 1.92
CA GLN A 198 -3.34 6.06 3.02
C GLN A 198 -2.66 6.67 4.25
N THR A 199 -3.37 6.76 5.38
CA THR A 199 -2.75 7.05 6.68
C THR A 199 -2.41 5.74 7.38
N VAL A 200 -1.18 5.62 7.87
CA VAL A 200 -0.64 4.43 8.51
C VAL A 200 -0.35 4.73 9.97
N SER A 201 -0.91 3.92 10.86
CA SER A 201 -0.64 3.97 12.29
C SER A 201 0.22 2.79 12.75
N ARG A 202 0.98 2.98 13.83
CA ARG A 202 1.79 1.91 14.43
C ARG A 202 0.94 0.74 14.95
N GLU A 203 -0.28 1.02 15.42
CA GLU A 203 -1.19 0.00 15.95
C GLU A 203 -1.72 -0.91 14.82
N GLU A 204 -2.04 -0.35 13.66
CA GLU A 204 -2.66 -1.10 12.56
C GLU A 204 -1.64 -1.89 11.72
N ASN A 205 -0.47 -1.31 11.45
CA ASN A 205 0.56 -1.97 10.66
C ASN A 205 1.96 -1.54 11.13
N PRO A 206 2.52 -2.17 12.19
CA PRO A 206 3.75 -1.74 12.81
C PRO A 206 4.96 -1.81 11.86
N THR A 207 5.07 -2.87 11.05
CA THR A 207 6.19 -3.04 10.11
C THR A 207 6.16 -1.98 9.01
N TYR A 208 4.99 -1.71 8.43
CA TYR A 208 4.87 -0.67 7.42
C TYR A 208 5.02 0.74 7.98
N TRP A 209 4.52 0.98 9.21
CA TRP A 209 4.78 2.22 9.95
C TRP A 209 6.29 2.41 10.19
N GLN A 210 7.02 1.36 10.57
CA GLN A 210 8.48 1.40 10.76
C GLN A 210 9.22 1.75 9.47
N LEU A 211 8.86 1.13 8.34
CA LEU A 211 9.42 1.48 7.02
C LEU A 211 9.32 2.99 6.79
N ILE A 212 8.10 3.54 6.92
CA ILE A 212 7.85 4.97 6.68
C ILE A 212 8.60 5.82 7.71
N LYS A 213 8.69 5.39 8.97
CA LYS A 213 9.42 6.12 10.02
C LYS A 213 10.92 6.15 9.76
N HIS A 214 11.52 5.06 9.29
CA HIS A 214 12.91 5.05 8.88
C HIS A 214 13.14 5.93 7.66
N PHE A 215 12.22 5.91 6.69
CA PHE A 215 12.27 6.79 5.53
C PHE A 215 12.20 8.27 5.93
N GLU A 216 11.29 8.63 6.85
CA GLU A 216 11.19 9.98 7.43
C GLU A 216 12.51 10.40 8.07
N ALA A 217 13.13 9.53 8.88
CA ALA A 217 14.40 9.83 9.55
C ALA A 217 15.55 10.09 8.56
N LEU A 218 15.52 9.46 7.38
CA LEU A 218 16.53 9.63 6.34
C LEU A 218 16.29 10.86 5.47
N THR A 219 15.02 11.22 5.23
CA THR A 219 14.63 12.14 4.14
C THR A 219 13.90 13.39 4.58
N GLY A 220 13.37 13.40 5.82
CA GLY A 220 12.44 14.42 6.31
C GLY A 220 10.98 14.23 5.85
N VAL A 221 10.71 13.28 4.95
CA VAL A 221 9.38 13.07 4.35
C VAL A 221 8.68 11.88 5.03
N PRO A 222 7.51 12.08 5.68
CA PRO A 222 6.83 11.06 6.48
C PRO A 222 5.88 10.17 5.65
N MET A 223 6.27 9.85 4.41
CA MET A 223 5.47 9.04 3.51
C MET A 223 6.31 8.34 2.45
N VAL A 224 5.74 7.30 1.84
CA VAL A 224 6.30 6.62 0.66
C VAL A 224 5.26 6.54 -0.44
N VAL A 225 5.69 6.37 -1.69
CA VAL A 225 4.78 5.95 -2.76
C VAL A 225 4.30 4.53 -2.45
N ASN A 226 3.01 4.28 -2.65
CA ASN A 226 2.41 2.95 -2.56
C ASN A 226 1.54 2.69 -3.80
N THR A 227 1.76 1.53 -4.42
CA THR A 227 0.89 0.97 -5.44
C THR A 227 0.74 -0.54 -5.26
N SER A 228 -0.31 -1.11 -5.88
CA SER A 228 -0.51 -2.56 -5.90
C SER A 228 0.72 -3.32 -6.32
N PHE A 229 1.07 -4.40 -5.62
CA PHE A 229 2.11 -5.32 -6.08
C PHE A 229 1.49 -6.35 -7.02
N ASN A 230 1.66 -6.09 -8.31
CA ASN A 230 1.18 -6.90 -9.43
C ASN A 230 1.81 -6.40 -10.74
N ASP A 231 1.79 -7.23 -11.77
CA ASP A 231 2.00 -6.77 -13.14
C ASP A 231 0.68 -6.18 -13.70
N ASN A 232 0.75 -5.54 -14.87
CA ASN A 232 -0.42 -5.06 -15.59
C ASN A 232 -1.37 -6.23 -15.92
N ASN A 233 -2.66 -6.04 -15.65
CA ASN A 233 -3.72 -7.05 -15.82
C ASN A 233 -3.68 -8.29 -14.90
N GLU A 234 -2.81 -8.33 -13.89
CA GLU A 234 -2.83 -9.38 -12.86
C GLU A 234 -3.47 -8.90 -11.54
N PRO A 235 -4.06 -9.78 -10.72
CA PRO A 235 -4.44 -9.47 -9.34
C PRO A 235 -3.24 -9.07 -8.48
N ILE A 236 -3.49 -8.45 -7.33
CA ILE A 236 -2.46 -8.24 -6.30
C ILE A 236 -1.88 -9.61 -5.91
N VAL A 237 -0.55 -9.71 -5.85
CA VAL A 237 0.15 -10.94 -5.46
C VAL A 237 -0.32 -11.44 -4.11
N CYS A 238 -0.59 -12.75 -4.00
CA CYS A 238 -1.14 -13.34 -2.79
C CYS A 238 -0.06 -14.12 -2.04
N SER A 239 0.56 -15.09 -2.72
CA SER A 239 1.57 -16.01 -2.21
C SER A 239 3.01 -15.54 -2.44
N PRO A 240 3.99 -16.11 -1.72
CA PRO A 240 5.41 -15.87 -2.00
C PRO A 240 5.78 -16.16 -3.46
N GLN A 241 5.21 -17.22 -4.05
CA GLN A 241 5.42 -17.58 -5.45
C GLN A 241 4.87 -16.51 -6.40
N ASP A 242 3.69 -15.93 -6.11
CA ASP A 242 3.14 -14.84 -6.91
C ASP A 242 4.03 -13.60 -6.84
N ALA A 243 4.56 -13.27 -5.65
CA ALA A 243 5.45 -12.14 -5.43
C ALA A 243 6.79 -12.32 -6.18
N ILE A 244 7.36 -13.52 -6.13
CA ILE A 244 8.57 -13.89 -6.87
C ILE A 244 8.31 -13.83 -8.37
N HIS A 245 7.21 -14.41 -8.86
CA HIS A 245 6.84 -14.38 -10.27
C HIS A 245 6.70 -12.95 -10.78
N CYS A 246 5.95 -12.10 -10.06
CA CYS A 246 5.82 -10.69 -10.39
C CYS A 246 7.17 -9.97 -10.35
N PHE A 247 8.00 -10.24 -9.33
CA PHE A 247 9.33 -9.64 -9.21
C PHE A 247 10.26 -10.03 -10.36
N VAL A 248 10.28 -11.29 -10.77
CA VAL A 248 11.13 -11.78 -11.87
C VAL A 248 10.68 -11.21 -13.21
N ASN A 249 9.37 -11.09 -13.44
CA ASN A 249 8.82 -10.66 -14.73
C ASN A 249 8.65 -9.15 -14.91
N THR A 250 8.81 -8.35 -13.85
CA THR A 250 8.75 -6.88 -13.91
C THR A 250 10.10 -6.24 -13.66
N ASP A 251 10.30 -4.98 -14.04
CA ASP A 251 11.55 -4.25 -13.79
C ASP A 251 11.62 -3.65 -12.37
N LEU A 252 11.15 -4.38 -11.36
CA LEU A 252 11.40 -4.02 -9.96
C LEU A 252 12.90 -4.12 -9.66
N ASP A 253 13.44 -3.15 -8.92
CA ASP A 253 14.87 -3.13 -8.59
C ASP A 253 15.21 -4.20 -7.53
N ALA A 254 14.25 -4.49 -6.63
CA ALA A 254 14.42 -5.48 -5.56
C ALA A 254 13.07 -5.98 -5.00
N LEU A 255 13.14 -7.06 -4.22
CA LEU A 255 12.03 -7.66 -3.49
C LEU A 255 12.40 -7.82 -2.01
N ALA A 256 11.54 -7.29 -1.15
CA ALA A 256 11.50 -7.60 0.28
C ALA A 256 10.37 -8.60 0.54
N LEU A 257 10.73 -9.87 0.74
CA LEU A 257 9.82 -10.98 1.01
C LEU A 257 10.00 -11.41 2.47
N GLY A 258 9.13 -10.92 3.36
CA GLY A 258 9.34 -11.10 4.79
C GLY A 258 10.67 -10.45 5.23
N PRO A 259 11.54 -11.15 5.97
CA PRO A 259 12.86 -10.63 6.35
C PRO A 259 13.90 -10.73 5.22
N PHE A 260 13.57 -11.35 4.08
CA PHE A 260 14.53 -11.63 3.02
C PHE A 260 14.57 -10.50 1.98
N TRP A 261 15.79 -10.12 1.61
CA TRP A 261 16.09 -9.15 0.57
C TRP A 261 16.65 -9.85 -0.67
N VAL A 262 16.08 -9.53 -1.82
CA VAL A 262 16.50 -10.04 -3.14
C VAL A 262 16.76 -8.84 -4.05
N GLU A 263 17.95 -8.77 -4.64
CA GLU A 263 18.27 -7.75 -5.65
C GLU A 263 18.18 -8.31 -7.05
N LYS A 264 17.63 -7.54 -7.99
CA LYS A 264 17.49 -7.95 -9.39
C LYS A 264 18.85 -8.24 -10.05
N GLU A 265 19.90 -7.49 -9.68
CA GLU A 265 21.26 -7.70 -10.19
C GLU A 265 21.81 -9.11 -9.87
N ALA A 266 21.33 -9.75 -8.79
CA ALA A 266 21.75 -11.10 -8.41
C ALA A 266 21.18 -12.19 -9.35
N ILE A 267 20.13 -11.90 -10.13
CA ILE A 267 19.52 -12.85 -11.07
C ILE A 267 20.33 -12.95 -12.36
N ALA A 268 20.96 -11.86 -12.80
CA ALA A 268 21.70 -11.80 -14.05
C ALA A 268 23.05 -12.56 -14.03
N HIS A 269 23.53 -12.96 -12.85
CA HIS A 269 24.81 -13.66 -12.71
C HIS A 269 24.73 -15.19 -12.81
N GLU A 270 23.54 -15.80 -12.79
CA GLU A 270 23.38 -17.25 -12.96
C GLU A 270 22.90 -17.67 -14.37
N ALA A 271 22.55 -16.71 -15.23
CA ALA A 271 22.11 -16.95 -16.60
C ALA A 271 23.25 -16.97 -17.65
N LYS A 272 24.51 -17.17 -17.23
CA LYS A 272 25.68 -17.31 -18.11
C LYS A 272 26.47 -18.57 -17.86
#